data_AF-A0A559KWQ2-F1
#
_entry.id   AF-A0A559KWQ2-F1
#
_cell.length_a   1.000
_cell.length_b   1.000
_cell.length_c   1.000
_cell.angle_alpha   90.00
_cell.angle_beta   90.00
_cell.angle_gamma   90.00
#
_symmetry.space_group_name_H-M   'P 1'
#
loop_
_entity.id
_entity.type
_entity.pdbx_description
1 polymer ?
#
loop_
_entity_poly.entity_id
_entity_poly.type
_entity_poly.pdbx_seq_one_letter_code
_entity_poly.pdbx_strand_id
1 'polypeptide(L)'
;MGASHQTPVQTMLCTDEQLDYLFHHLILPAKLPGHDDTLALNEEFLINFVIQILARFGESSGDDDDLVAKHCISMLKNTRDARDSNGYLDSRSVQNSLKRLSEQEQRTPLEHYHMSAERWYTGRPKGMSRMLLTLGEIWVAIDKMAIHHNPLMLKYRHEIPQEVFSDLLLHSKSDMERLNRLEEYLEDPSGKLKLSALLSYGQRLSFAVEYFRQSPKLQAKKEQIERNAQQDRDKKLKQFRELKAKYDAIMKKYDDMQCEQVLQVQHDVEYYVHPKNKCRRCALPAKAKKLKIAPHEWPLPADELEAQNSVFEMDVSVTFAVWRDATVYFLDNILRFESSGAGDYPRASFPLTTYKPLSPWFESQRHRKSIETCTEADVCLNNGLRFQYHDSSRNTFLSTFKPTTDISKRCTIKLPSRAHALRRFMARTWRCENGETPNQAIASQSECPEYMSLGEFKALALLPYGYRLQWMNILTQLAMPTVDFNKPETALFLLQMML
;
A
#
# COMPACT_ATOMS: atom_id res chain seq x y z
N MET A 1 -46.45 4.75 31.30
CA MET A 1 -46.27 6.11 30.73
C MET A 1 -44.78 6.45 30.81
N GLY A 2 -44.02 6.09 29.78
CA GLY A 2 -42.62 6.48 29.63
C GLY A 2 -42.52 7.28 28.34
N ALA A 3 -42.39 8.59 28.46
CA ALA A 3 -42.32 9.50 27.33
C ALA A 3 -41.06 9.23 26.52
N SER A 4 -41.24 8.80 25.27
CA SER A 4 -40.20 8.81 24.25
C SER A 4 -39.83 10.26 23.96
N HIS A 5 -38.64 10.69 24.37
CA HIS A 5 -38.02 11.91 23.87
C HIS A 5 -37.67 11.69 22.39
N GLN A 6 -38.64 11.94 21.50
CA GLN A 6 -38.36 12.27 20.11
C GLN A 6 -37.78 13.68 20.09
N THR A 7 -36.48 13.78 19.86
CA THR A 7 -35.84 15.02 19.43
C THR A 7 -36.56 15.51 18.17
N PRO A 8 -36.94 16.80 18.05
CA PRO A 8 -37.63 17.27 16.87
C PRO A 8 -36.70 17.17 15.66
N VAL A 9 -37.15 16.40 14.66
CA VAL A 9 -36.49 16.28 13.36
C VAL A 9 -36.52 17.65 12.70
N GLN A 10 -35.34 18.22 12.44
CA GLN A 10 -35.22 19.42 11.61
C GLN A 10 -35.61 19.05 10.17
N THR A 11 -36.84 19.36 9.79
CA THR A 11 -37.30 19.26 8.40
C THR A 11 -36.49 20.24 7.56
N MET A 12 -35.70 19.74 6.62
CA MET A 12 -34.94 20.58 5.69
C MET A 12 -35.93 21.36 4.83
N LEU A 13 -36.01 22.68 5.03
CA LEU A 13 -36.80 23.57 4.17
C LEU A 13 -36.06 23.68 2.83
N CYS A 14 -36.68 23.17 1.77
CA CYS A 14 -36.14 23.19 0.42
C CYS A 14 -36.94 24.20 -0.41
N THR A 15 -36.27 25.02 -1.22
CA THR A 15 -36.97 25.85 -2.22
C THR A 15 -37.44 25.00 -3.39
N ASP A 16 -38.43 25.47 -4.16
CA ASP A 16 -38.90 24.75 -5.35
C ASP A 16 -37.76 24.53 -6.37
N GLU A 17 -36.82 25.46 -6.49
CA GLU A 17 -35.64 25.34 -7.35
C GLU A 17 -34.65 24.26 -6.86
N GLN A 18 -34.43 24.18 -5.54
CA GLN A 18 -33.56 23.16 -4.94
C GLN A 18 -34.21 21.76 -5.02
N LEU A 19 -35.54 21.67 -4.88
CA LEU A 19 -36.31 20.45 -5.07
C LEU A 19 -36.24 19.96 -6.52
N ASP A 20 -36.40 20.88 -7.49
CA ASP A 20 -36.26 20.57 -8.92
C ASP A 20 -34.83 20.07 -9.22
N TYR A 21 -33.82 20.71 -8.63
CA TYR A 21 -32.43 20.29 -8.76
C TYR A 21 -32.18 18.88 -8.19
N LEU A 22 -32.65 18.59 -6.96
CA LEU A 22 -32.54 17.25 -6.37
C LEU A 22 -33.23 16.20 -7.26
N PHE A 23 -34.39 16.51 -7.81
CA PHE A 23 -35.15 15.60 -8.66
C PHE A 23 -34.38 15.25 -9.95
N HIS A 24 -33.72 16.22 -10.58
CA HIS A 24 -32.95 16.04 -11.81
C HIS A 24 -31.53 15.48 -11.61
N HIS A 25 -31.03 15.43 -10.37
CA HIS A 25 -29.68 14.93 -10.07
C HIS A 25 -29.66 13.65 -9.23
N LEU A 26 -30.79 13.25 -8.63
CA LEU A 26 -30.94 11.99 -7.89
C LEU A 26 -31.91 10.99 -8.52
N ILE A 27 -32.94 11.46 -9.23
CA ILE A 27 -34.05 10.61 -9.70
C ILE A 27 -34.09 10.53 -11.22
N LEU A 28 -33.90 11.66 -11.90
CA LEU A 28 -33.80 11.75 -13.36
C LEU A 28 -32.36 12.04 -13.79
N PRO A 29 -32.02 11.84 -15.07
CA PRO A 29 -30.77 12.37 -15.63
C PRO A 29 -30.78 13.90 -15.57
N ALA A 30 -29.59 14.50 -15.42
CA ALA A 30 -29.40 15.94 -15.59
C ALA A 30 -30.04 16.40 -16.92
N LYS A 31 -30.60 17.61 -16.94
CA LYS A 31 -31.31 18.14 -18.12
C LYS A 31 -30.37 18.12 -19.34
N LEU A 32 -30.97 17.95 -20.52
CA LEU A 32 -30.37 17.66 -21.84
C LEU A 32 -28.98 18.28 -22.15
N PRO A 33 -28.18 17.69 -23.06
CA PRO A 33 -26.83 18.18 -23.38
C PRO A 33 -26.85 19.64 -23.84
N GLY A 34 -26.19 20.53 -23.09
CA GLY A 34 -26.00 21.94 -23.44
C GLY A 34 -26.41 22.97 -22.38
N HIS A 35 -27.09 22.56 -21.31
CA HIS A 35 -27.33 23.41 -20.14
C HIS A 35 -26.47 22.92 -18.98
N ASP A 36 -25.34 23.60 -18.75
CA ASP A 36 -24.59 23.45 -17.51
C ASP A 36 -25.41 24.08 -16.38
N ASP A 37 -26.09 23.25 -15.60
CA ASP A 37 -26.86 23.64 -14.42
C ASP A 37 -26.05 23.48 -13.12
N THR A 38 -24.72 23.26 -13.23
CA THR A 38 -23.82 23.16 -12.09
C THR A 38 -23.66 24.53 -11.41
N LEU A 39 -24.43 24.72 -10.35
CA LEU A 39 -24.29 25.85 -9.44
C LEU A 39 -23.70 25.33 -8.12
N ALA A 40 -22.60 25.94 -7.68
CA ALA A 40 -21.90 25.54 -6.46
C ALA A 40 -22.82 25.41 -5.24
N LEU A 41 -23.78 26.33 -5.09
CA LEU A 41 -24.78 26.32 -4.02
C LEU A 41 -25.74 25.12 -4.12
N ASN A 42 -26.12 24.72 -5.33
CA ASN A 42 -27.02 23.59 -5.56
C ASN A 42 -26.29 22.25 -5.37
N GLU A 43 -25.03 22.16 -5.79
CA GLU A 43 -24.18 21.00 -5.51
C GLU A 43 -23.90 20.83 -4.01
N GLU A 44 -23.57 21.93 -3.31
CA GLU A 44 -23.39 21.92 -1.86
C GLU A 44 -24.69 21.49 -1.14
N PHE A 45 -25.84 22.00 -1.60
CA PHE A 45 -27.15 21.61 -1.09
C PHE A 45 -27.42 20.12 -1.30
N LEU A 46 -27.17 19.60 -2.51
CA LEU A 46 -27.30 18.18 -2.83
C LEU A 46 -26.42 17.31 -1.92
N ILE A 47 -25.14 17.66 -1.75
CA ILE A 47 -24.23 16.91 -0.87
C ILE A 47 -24.74 16.92 0.58
N ASN A 48 -25.17 18.08 1.09
CA ASN A 48 -25.72 18.20 2.44
C ASN A 48 -27.02 17.40 2.63
N PHE A 49 -27.89 17.39 1.61
CA PHE A 49 -29.12 16.61 1.60
C PHE A 49 -28.82 15.11 1.67
N VAL A 50 -27.89 14.61 0.84
CA VAL A 50 -27.47 13.21 0.86
C VAL A 50 -26.82 12.84 2.20
N ILE A 51 -26.00 13.71 2.79
CA ILE A 51 -25.43 13.51 4.13
C ILE A 51 -26.53 13.32 5.18
N GLN A 52 -27.57 14.17 5.18
CA GLN A 52 -28.67 14.06 6.14
C GLN A 52 -29.47 12.77 5.95
N ILE A 53 -29.78 12.38 4.71
CA ILE A 53 -30.49 11.13 4.43
C ILE A 53 -29.66 9.93 4.88
N LEU A 54 -28.37 9.91 4.56
CA LEU A 54 -27.48 8.84 4.99
C LEU A 54 -27.41 8.74 6.52
N ALA A 55 -27.39 9.87 7.24
CA ALA A 55 -27.38 9.87 8.70
C ALA A 55 -28.67 9.23 9.26
N ARG A 56 -29.83 9.61 8.73
CA ARG A 56 -31.12 9.03 9.12
C ARG A 56 -31.24 7.55 8.74
N PHE A 57 -30.70 7.17 7.60
CA PHE A 57 -30.62 5.78 7.17
C PHE A 57 -29.76 4.98 8.15
N GLY A 58 -28.55 5.45 8.48
CA GLY A 58 -27.68 4.79 9.45
C GLY A 58 -28.35 4.58 10.82
N GLU A 59 -29.01 5.62 11.36
CA GLU A 59 -29.74 5.55 12.64
C GLU A 59 -30.91 4.54 12.65
N SER A 60 -31.47 4.21 11.48
CA SER A 60 -32.60 3.31 11.34
C SER A 60 -32.21 1.92 10.81
N SER A 61 -30.94 1.69 10.50
CA SER A 61 -30.41 0.46 9.91
C SER A 61 -29.60 -0.34 10.94
N GLY A 62 -29.22 -1.58 10.62
CA GLY A 62 -28.41 -2.42 11.51
C GLY A 62 -26.97 -1.90 11.68
N ASP A 63 -26.23 -2.41 12.67
CA ASP A 63 -24.87 -1.96 13.02
C ASP A 63 -23.89 -1.91 11.82
N ASP A 64 -23.98 -2.85 10.89
CA ASP A 64 -23.13 -2.87 9.68
C ASP A 64 -23.48 -1.75 8.68
N ASP A 65 -24.76 -1.38 8.57
CA ASP A 65 -25.24 -0.35 7.66
C ASP A 65 -25.03 1.06 8.22
N ASP A 66 -25.11 1.23 9.56
CA ASP A 66 -24.75 2.47 10.24
C ASP A 66 -23.26 2.82 10.05
N LEU A 67 -22.40 1.80 10.08
CA LEU A 67 -20.97 1.99 9.79
C LEU A 67 -20.76 2.50 8.35
N VAL A 68 -21.42 1.88 7.36
CA VAL A 68 -21.36 2.30 5.95
C VAL A 68 -21.94 3.70 5.74
N ALA A 69 -23.01 4.05 6.45
CA ALA A 69 -23.60 5.39 6.39
C ALA A 69 -22.62 6.45 6.93
N LYS A 70 -22.01 6.23 8.10
CA LYS A 70 -20.99 7.12 8.69
C LYS A 70 -19.81 7.36 7.75
N HIS A 71 -19.44 6.29 7.05
CA HIS A 71 -18.38 6.22 6.06
C HIS A 71 -18.67 7.07 4.81
N CYS A 72 -19.81 6.86 4.16
CA CYS A 72 -20.27 7.70 3.06
C CYS A 72 -20.41 9.18 3.48
N ILE A 73 -20.89 9.44 4.69
CA ILE A 73 -20.98 10.81 5.24
C ILE A 73 -19.60 11.46 5.34
N SER A 74 -18.58 10.73 5.80
CA SER A 74 -17.20 11.23 5.88
C SER A 74 -16.68 11.63 4.50
N MET A 75 -16.82 10.76 3.50
CA MET A 75 -16.41 11.07 2.12
C MET A 75 -17.13 12.29 1.56
N LEU A 76 -18.45 12.39 1.73
CA LEU A 76 -19.24 13.50 1.23
C LEU A 76 -18.87 14.83 1.91
N LYS A 77 -18.62 14.82 3.22
CA LYS A 77 -18.12 16.00 3.95
C LYS A 77 -16.75 16.42 3.43
N ASN A 78 -15.84 15.48 3.20
CA ASN A 78 -14.51 15.78 2.67
C ASN A 78 -14.56 16.35 1.26
N THR A 79 -15.45 15.83 0.39
CA THR A 79 -15.68 16.37 -0.96
C THR A 79 -16.25 17.77 -0.92
N ARG A 80 -17.25 18.03 -0.07
CA ARG A 80 -17.81 19.37 0.13
C ARG A 80 -16.75 20.35 0.63
N ASP A 81 -16.03 19.97 1.67
CA ASP A 81 -15.04 20.83 2.33
C ASP A 81 -13.78 21.04 1.47
N ALA A 82 -13.57 20.26 0.41
CA ALA A 82 -12.45 20.40 -0.52
C ALA A 82 -12.74 21.43 -1.64
N ARG A 83 -13.95 21.98 -1.73
CA ARG A 83 -14.37 22.92 -2.77
C ARG A 83 -14.35 24.37 -2.26
N ASP A 84 -14.11 25.31 -3.16
CA ASP A 84 -14.22 26.76 -2.92
C ASP A 84 -15.67 27.26 -3.07
N SER A 85 -15.88 28.57 -2.86
CA SER A 85 -17.19 29.21 -2.99
C SER A 85 -17.81 29.12 -4.39
N ASN A 86 -17.01 28.75 -5.40
CA ASN A 86 -17.42 28.59 -6.78
C ASN A 86 -17.60 27.11 -7.16
N GLY A 87 -17.44 26.18 -6.21
CA GLY A 87 -17.62 24.74 -6.43
C GLY A 87 -16.40 24.02 -7.00
N TYR A 88 -15.30 24.73 -7.24
CA TYR A 88 -14.05 24.15 -7.74
C TYR A 88 -13.20 23.61 -6.60
N LEU A 89 -12.37 22.60 -6.87
CA LEU A 89 -11.44 22.08 -5.88
C LEU A 89 -10.37 23.14 -5.52
N ASP A 90 -10.29 23.51 -4.25
CA ASP A 90 -9.26 24.41 -3.74
C ASP A 90 -8.07 23.59 -3.20
N SER A 91 -6.87 23.93 -3.66
CA SER A 91 -5.63 23.20 -3.31
C SER A 91 -5.39 23.13 -1.80
N ARG A 92 -5.65 24.22 -1.07
CA ARG A 92 -5.44 24.26 0.39
C ARG A 92 -6.50 23.44 1.14
N SER A 93 -7.74 23.52 0.69
CA SER A 93 -8.87 22.81 1.28
C SER A 93 -8.79 21.30 1.01
N VAL A 94 -8.39 20.90 -0.21
CA VAL A 94 -8.03 19.53 -0.56
C VAL A 94 -6.90 19.02 0.34
N GLN A 95 -5.82 19.79 0.52
CA GLN A 95 -4.71 19.41 1.40
C GLN A 95 -5.18 19.21 2.85
N ASN A 96 -6.07 20.06 3.35
CA ASN A 96 -6.65 19.92 4.69
C ASN A 96 -7.58 18.70 4.80
N SER A 97 -8.37 18.40 3.76
CA SER A 97 -9.20 17.19 3.71
C SER A 97 -8.37 15.91 3.68
N LEU A 98 -7.24 15.90 2.96
CA LEU A 98 -6.29 14.77 2.98
C LEU A 98 -5.57 14.64 4.31
N LYS A 99 -5.20 15.77 4.92
CA LYS A 99 -4.60 15.77 6.24
C LYS A 99 -5.57 15.19 7.26
N ARG A 100 -6.84 15.59 7.22
CA ARG A 100 -7.92 14.98 8.03
C ARG A 100 -8.10 13.50 7.73
N LEU A 101 -8.08 13.09 6.45
CA LEU A 101 -8.12 11.67 6.09
C LEU A 101 -6.92 10.92 6.67
N SER A 102 -5.71 11.48 6.64
CA SER A 102 -4.51 10.86 7.21
C SER A 102 -4.46 10.88 8.74
N GLU A 103 -5.14 11.83 9.39
CA GLU A 103 -5.11 12.03 10.85
C GLU A 103 -6.31 11.38 11.57
N GLN A 104 -7.48 11.29 10.91
CA GLN A 104 -8.72 10.78 11.50
C GLN A 104 -9.09 9.38 11.00
N GLU A 105 -8.70 8.99 9.79
CA GLU A 105 -8.95 7.66 9.25
C GLU A 105 -7.62 6.93 9.05
N GLN A 106 -7.46 5.72 9.60
CA GLN A 106 -6.27 4.90 9.33
C GLN A 106 -6.21 4.40 7.86
N ARG A 107 -7.12 4.85 6.99
CA ARG A 107 -7.40 4.28 5.67
C ARG A 107 -7.67 5.37 4.64
N THR A 108 -7.20 5.16 3.42
CA THR A 108 -7.45 6.06 2.28
C THR A 108 -8.91 5.99 1.78
N PRO A 109 -9.43 7.01 1.07
CA PRO A 109 -10.75 6.93 0.42
C PRO A 109 -10.90 5.71 -0.51
N LEU A 110 -9.79 5.31 -1.14
CA LEU A 110 -9.69 4.11 -1.97
C LEU A 110 -9.98 2.83 -1.17
N GLU A 111 -9.27 2.64 -0.05
CA GLU A 111 -9.47 1.49 0.85
C GLU A 111 -10.90 1.45 1.38
N HIS A 112 -11.41 2.62 1.75
CA HIS A 112 -12.71 2.77 2.35
C HIS A 112 -13.85 2.40 1.39
N TYR A 113 -13.80 2.93 0.16
CA TYR A 113 -14.75 2.55 -0.89
C TYR A 113 -14.61 1.07 -1.23
N HIS A 114 -13.39 0.55 -1.37
CA HIS A 114 -13.16 -0.86 -1.66
C HIS A 114 -13.82 -1.78 -0.62
N MET A 115 -13.55 -1.56 0.67
CA MET A 115 -14.10 -2.39 1.75
C MET A 115 -15.62 -2.37 1.79
N SER A 116 -16.22 -1.21 1.55
CA SER A 116 -17.67 -1.05 1.56
C SER A 116 -18.30 -1.72 0.33
N ALA A 117 -17.80 -1.39 -0.86
CA ALA A 117 -18.34 -1.87 -2.12
C ALA A 117 -18.11 -3.37 -2.34
N GLU A 118 -16.97 -3.92 -1.89
CA GLU A 118 -16.65 -5.35 -2.05
C GLU A 118 -17.70 -6.23 -1.35
N ARG A 119 -18.19 -5.82 -0.17
CA ARG A 119 -19.25 -6.54 0.55
C ARG A 119 -20.54 -6.63 -0.26
N TRP A 120 -20.91 -5.53 -0.93
CA TRP A 120 -22.15 -5.44 -1.70
C TRP A 120 -22.08 -6.10 -3.07
N TYR A 121 -20.91 -6.05 -3.73
CA TYR A 121 -20.75 -6.51 -5.09
C TYR A 121 -20.19 -7.92 -5.21
N THR A 122 -19.70 -8.53 -4.12
CA THR A 122 -19.24 -9.92 -4.14
C THR A 122 -20.30 -10.86 -4.73
N GLY A 123 -19.90 -11.65 -5.73
CA GLY A 123 -20.79 -12.56 -6.46
C GLY A 123 -21.65 -11.89 -7.55
N ARG A 124 -21.52 -10.57 -7.77
CA ARG A 124 -22.24 -9.80 -8.79
C ARG A 124 -21.25 -9.22 -9.82
N PRO A 125 -20.97 -9.91 -10.93
CA PRO A 125 -19.95 -9.51 -11.90
C PRO A 125 -20.06 -8.06 -12.41
N LYS A 126 -21.26 -7.62 -12.79
CA LYS A 126 -21.50 -6.24 -13.24
C LYS A 126 -21.18 -5.21 -12.16
N GLY A 127 -21.59 -5.50 -10.92
CA GLY A 127 -21.32 -4.65 -9.76
C GLY A 127 -19.83 -4.61 -9.43
N MET A 128 -19.17 -5.76 -9.49
CA MET A 128 -17.72 -5.88 -9.35
C MET A 128 -16.98 -5.02 -10.37
N SER A 129 -17.42 -5.06 -11.63
CA SER A 129 -16.80 -4.29 -12.71
C SER A 129 -16.96 -2.79 -12.51
N ARG A 130 -18.14 -2.32 -12.11
CA ARG A 130 -18.37 -0.90 -11.78
C ARG A 130 -17.55 -0.45 -10.58
N MET A 131 -17.43 -1.29 -9.55
CA MET A 131 -16.60 -1.00 -8.38
C MET A 131 -15.12 -0.83 -8.78
N LEU A 132 -14.57 -1.74 -9.59
CA LEU A 132 -13.19 -1.69 -10.04
C LEU A 132 -12.92 -0.46 -10.92
N LEU A 133 -13.87 -0.10 -11.79
CA LEU A 133 -13.80 1.13 -12.58
C LEU A 133 -13.74 2.36 -11.68
N THR A 134 -14.64 2.46 -10.69
CA THR A 134 -14.64 3.56 -9.72
C THR A 134 -13.37 3.61 -8.88
N LEU A 135 -12.85 2.45 -8.44
CA LEU A 135 -11.57 2.39 -7.73
C LEU A 135 -10.41 2.88 -8.60
N GLY A 136 -10.39 2.53 -9.88
CA GLY A 136 -9.41 3.04 -10.85
C GLY A 136 -9.47 4.56 -10.96
N GLU A 137 -10.66 5.14 -11.08
CA GLU A 137 -10.84 6.61 -11.11
C GLU A 137 -10.41 7.30 -9.81
N ILE A 138 -10.70 6.71 -8.64
CA ILE A 138 -10.24 7.22 -7.34
C ILE A 138 -8.70 7.20 -7.29
N TRP A 139 -8.08 6.10 -7.73
CA TRP A 139 -6.62 6.01 -7.78
C TRP A 139 -6.02 7.07 -8.73
N VAL A 140 -6.63 7.29 -9.91
CA VAL A 140 -6.20 8.35 -10.84
C VAL A 140 -6.25 9.73 -10.19
N ALA A 141 -7.29 10.01 -9.39
CA ALA A 141 -7.37 11.28 -8.66
C ALA A 141 -6.21 11.43 -7.63
N ILE A 142 -5.87 10.37 -6.91
CA ILE A 142 -4.73 10.34 -5.98
C ILE A 142 -3.41 10.56 -6.74
N ASP A 143 -3.22 9.89 -7.87
CA ASP A 143 -2.03 9.99 -8.71
C ASP A 143 -1.83 11.40 -9.29
N LYS A 144 -2.88 11.98 -9.91
CA LYS A 144 -2.87 13.35 -10.43
C LYS A 144 -2.50 14.37 -9.36
N MET A 145 -3.03 14.19 -8.16
CA MET A 145 -2.76 15.06 -7.02
C MET A 145 -1.31 14.93 -6.52
N ALA A 146 -0.79 13.71 -6.45
CA ALA A 146 0.59 13.46 -6.10
C ALA A 146 1.57 14.02 -7.15
N ILE A 147 1.24 13.91 -8.43
CA ILE A 147 1.98 14.54 -9.53
C ILE A 147 1.96 16.06 -9.42
N HIS A 148 0.79 16.65 -9.13
CA HIS A 148 0.66 18.10 -8.97
C HIS A 148 1.59 18.65 -7.88
N HIS A 149 1.69 17.95 -6.74
CA HIS A 149 2.58 18.35 -5.64
C HIS A 149 4.05 17.99 -5.88
N ASN A 150 4.29 16.94 -6.67
CA ASN A 150 5.63 16.47 -6.96
C ASN A 150 5.75 15.98 -8.42
N PRO A 151 6.03 16.90 -9.35
CA PRO A 151 6.14 16.59 -10.78
C PRO A 151 7.22 15.54 -11.12
N LEU A 152 8.14 15.26 -10.19
CA LEU A 152 9.14 14.19 -10.35
C LEU A 152 8.50 12.82 -10.60
N MET A 153 7.29 12.58 -10.09
CA MET A 153 6.59 11.29 -10.27
C MET A 153 6.33 10.95 -11.74
N LEU A 154 6.18 11.94 -12.63
CA LEU A 154 5.97 11.73 -14.06
C LEU A 154 7.09 10.94 -14.76
N LYS A 155 8.29 10.88 -14.15
CA LYS A 155 9.43 10.10 -14.66
C LYS A 155 9.33 8.61 -14.34
N TYR A 156 8.42 8.21 -13.48
CA TYR A 156 8.28 6.85 -12.96
C TYR A 156 7.00 6.18 -13.44
N ARG A 157 6.92 4.86 -13.31
CA ARG A 157 5.72 4.08 -13.64
C ARG A 157 4.66 4.26 -12.56
N HIS A 158 3.39 4.23 -12.99
CA HIS A 158 2.23 4.14 -12.11
C HIS A 158 1.98 2.71 -11.57
N GLU A 159 2.70 1.70 -12.07
CA GLU A 159 2.64 0.28 -11.66
C GLU A 159 1.34 -0.47 -12.01
N ILE A 160 0.23 0.21 -12.28
CA ILE A 160 -1.05 -0.41 -12.63
C ILE A 160 -1.13 -0.71 -14.14
N PRO A 161 -1.15 -1.97 -14.57
CA PRO A 161 -1.34 -2.31 -15.99
C PRO A 161 -2.74 -1.95 -16.48
N GLN A 162 -2.86 -1.31 -17.65
CA GLN A 162 -4.17 -0.96 -18.23
C GLN A 162 -4.98 -2.20 -18.63
N GLU A 163 -4.30 -3.28 -19.01
CA GLU A 163 -4.92 -4.46 -19.62
C GLU A 163 -5.88 -5.15 -18.66
N VAL A 164 -5.68 -5.03 -17.34
CA VAL A 164 -6.56 -5.64 -16.34
C VAL A 164 -7.99 -5.12 -16.39
N PHE A 165 -8.21 -3.93 -16.95
CA PHE A 165 -9.54 -3.34 -17.08
C PHE A 165 -10.30 -3.84 -18.32
N SER A 166 -9.64 -4.55 -19.24
CA SER A 166 -10.31 -5.19 -20.38
C SER A 166 -11.29 -6.29 -19.98
N ASP A 167 -11.17 -6.84 -18.77
CA ASP A 167 -12.05 -7.87 -18.23
C ASP A 167 -13.31 -7.31 -17.55
N LEU A 168 -13.48 -5.99 -17.50
CA LEU A 168 -14.63 -5.37 -16.87
C LEU A 168 -15.90 -5.56 -17.71
N LEU A 169 -16.96 -6.05 -17.07
CA LEU A 169 -18.27 -6.25 -17.65
C LEU A 169 -19.11 -4.96 -17.54
N LEU A 170 -19.01 -4.09 -18.54
CA LEU A 170 -19.65 -2.77 -18.59
C LEU A 170 -20.68 -2.70 -19.74
N HIS A 171 -21.98 -2.59 -19.42
CA HIS A 171 -23.05 -2.59 -20.43
C HIS A 171 -23.49 -1.20 -20.90
N SER A 172 -23.08 -0.14 -20.18
CA SER A 172 -23.56 1.21 -20.45
C SER A 172 -22.52 2.03 -21.20
N LYS A 173 -22.97 2.82 -22.17
CA LYS A 173 -22.11 3.77 -22.90
C LYS A 173 -21.34 4.69 -21.94
N SER A 174 -22.01 5.16 -20.89
CA SER A 174 -21.38 6.02 -19.88
C SER A 174 -20.24 5.30 -19.14
N ASP A 175 -20.40 4.03 -18.77
CA ASP A 175 -19.32 3.26 -18.15
C ASP A 175 -18.18 2.96 -19.13
N MET A 176 -18.48 2.70 -20.41
CA MET A 176 -17.44 2.53 -21.43
C MET A 176 -16.63 3.83 -21.65
N GLU A 177 -17.29 4.99 -21.69
CA GLU A 177 -16.61 6.29 -21.78
C GLU A 177 -15.74 6.56 -20.55
N ARG A 178 -16.19 6.15 -19.36
CA ARG A 178 -15.40 6.20 -18.12
C ARG A 178 -14.17 5.29 -18.20
N LEU A 179 -14.33 4.06 -18.68
CA LEU A 179 -13.23 3.13 -18.88
C LEU A 179 -12.21 3.68 -19.88
N ASN A 180 -12.65 4.22 -21.02
CA ASN A 180 -11.76 4.81 -22.02
C ASN A 180 -10.89 5.93 -21.43
N ARG A 181 -11.46 6.82 -20.60
CA ARG A 181 -10.68 7.87 -19.91
C ARG A 181 -9.66 7.31 -18.92
N LEU A 182 -9.97 6.18 -18.28
CA LEU A 182 -9.05 5.51 -17.36
C LEU A 182 -7.90 4.85 -18.14
N GLU A 183 -8.21 4.15 -19.22
CA GLU A 183 -7.22 3.51 -20.10
C GLU A 183 -6.28 4.57 -20.73
N GLU A 184 -6.83 5.66 -21.27
CA GLU A 184 -6.05 6.79 -21.79
C GLU A 184 -5.10 7.41 -20.76
N TYR A 185 -5.47 7.39 -19.47
CA TYR A 185 -4.60 7.90 -18.41
C TYR A 185 -3.45 6.94 -18.07
N LEU A 186 -3.73 5.63 -18.09
CA LEU A 186 -2.77 4.57 -17.79
C LEU A 186 -1.88 4.22 -18.99
N GLU A 187 -2.24 4.66 -20.19
CA GLU A 187 -1.40 4.52 -21.36
C GLU A 187 -0.12 5.36 -21.20
N ASP A 188 1.04 4.73 -21.41
CA ASP A 188 2.30 5.45 -21.52
C ASP A 188 2.66 5.65 -22.99
N PRO A 189 2.27 6.78 -23.61
CA PRO A 189 2.49 7.02 -25.04
C PRO A 189 3.97 7.17 -25.38
N SER A 190 4.86 7.31 -24.39
CA SER A 190 6.29 7.51 -24.63
C SER A 190 7.00 6.22 -25.05
N GLY A 191 6.44 5.04 -24.76
CA GLY A 191 7.07 3.73 -24.99
C GLY A 191 8.40 3.54 -24.22
N LYS A 192 8.75 4.47 -23.32
CA LYS A 192 10.01 4.43 -22.57
C LYS A 192 9.88 3.49 -21.39
N LEU A 193 10.92 2.70 -21.16
CA LEU A 193 11.03 1.88 -19.96
C LEU A 193 11.23 2.78 -18.73
N LYS A 194 10.14 3.22 -18.09
CA LYS A 194 10.19 3.96 -16.83
C LYS A 194 10.58 3.05 -15.65
N LEU A 195 11.19 3.62 -14.61
CA LEU A 195 11.54 2.89 -13.40
C LEU A 195 10.36 2.83 -12.42
N SER A 196 10.42 1.87 -11.50
CA SER A 196 9.46 1.78 -10.39
C SER A 196 9.81 2.78 -9.31
N ALA A 197 8.82 3.57 -8.86
CA ALA A 197 8.96 4.41 -7.68
C ALA A 197 8.84 3.62 -6.36
N LEU A 198 8.32 2.39 -6.41
CA LEU A 198 8.04 1.55 -5.23
C LEU A 198 9.18 0.61 -4.84
N LEU A 199 9.97 0.11 -5.80
CA LEU A 199 10.86 -1.06 -5.57
C LEU A 199 12.37 -0.75 -5.61
N SER A 200 12.76 0.50 -5.88
CA SER A 200 14.14 0.84 -6.23
C SER A 200 14.97 1.36 -5.04
N TYR A 201 15.06 0.64 -3.92
CA TYR A 201 15.78 1.13 -2.73
C TYR A 201 17.26 1.39 -3.01
N GLY A 202 17.76 2.60 -2.71
CA GLY A 202 19.19 2.94 -2.81
C GLY A 202 19.76 2.97 -4.23
N GLN A 203 18.93 2.93 -5.27
CA GLN A 203 19.41 2.96 -6.66
C GLN A 203 19.60 4.40 -7.16
N ARG A 204 20.59 4.62 -8.02
CA ARG A 204 20.99 5.96 -8.52
C ARG A 204 19.85 6.78 -9.12
N LEU A 205 18.93 6.12 -9.82
CA LEU A 205 17.78 6.71 -10.52
C LEU A 205 16.46 6.45 -9.79
N SER A 206 16.51 5.94 -8.56
CA SER A 206 15.31 5.75 -7.75
C SER A 206 14.65 7.08 -7.42
N PHE A 207 13.34 7.05 -7.22
CA PHE A 207 12.55 8.25 -6.91
C PHE A 207 13.10 8.98 -5.69
N ALA A 208 13.37 8.26 -4.60
CA ALA A 208 13.85 8.82 -3.36
C ALA A 208 15.22 9.53 -3.49
N VAL A 209 16.16 8.92 -4.23
CA VAL A 209 17.48 9.50 -4.48
C VAL A 209 17.38 10.76 -5.36
N GLU A 210 16.57 10.71 -6.42
CA GLU A 210 16.33 11.88 -7.28
C GLU A 210 15.62 13.00 -6.53
N TYR A 211 14.68 12.67 -5.64
CA TYR A 211 13.99 13.65 -4.79
C TYR A 211 14.96 14.28 -3.78
N PHE A 212 15.79 13.48 -3.12
CA PHE A 212 16.82 13.95 -2.19
C PHE A 212 17.76 14.97 -2.84
N ARG A 213 18.22 14.70 -4.07
CA ARG A 213 19.10 15.60 -4.83
C ARG A 213 18.48 16.97 -5.11
N GLN A 214 17.15 17.04 -5.19
CA GLN A 214 16.41 18.28 -5.45
C GLN A 214 15.93 18.96 -4.17
N SER A 215 16.18 18.38 -2.99
CA SER A 215 15.68 18.88 -1.70
C SER A 215 16.80 19.36 -0.77
N PRO A 216 17.07 20.68 -0.72
CA PRO A 216 18.03 21.25 0.23
C PRO A 216 17.71 20.91 1.69
N LYS A 217 16.41 20.79 2.02
CA LYS A 217 15.93 20.39 3.35
C LYS A 217 16.45 19.00 3.74
N LEU A 218 16.33 18.02 2.85
CA LEU A 218 16.80 16.65 3.11
C LEU A 218 18.32 16.57 3.14
N GLN A 219 19.01 17.33 2.27
CA GLN A 219 20.48 17.44 2.28
C GLN A 219 21.00 17.98 3.61
N ALA A 220 20.44 19.10 4.09
CA ALA A 220 20.78 19.66 5.39
C ALA A 220 20.48 18.69 6.55
N LYS A 221 19.39 17.91 6.45
CA LYS A 221 19.04 16.87 7.44
C LYS A 221 20.09 15.75 7.48
N LYS A 222 20.55 15.26 6.32
CA LYS A 222 21.63 14.27 6.22
C LYS A 222 22.91 14.79 6.86
N GLU A 223 23.33 16.00 6.48
CA GLU A 223 24.52 16.66 7.03
C GLU A 223 24.42 16.86 8.55
N GLN A 224 23.23 17.20 9.07
CA GLN A 224 23.02 17.33 10.51
C GLN A 224 23.14 15.98 11.23
N ILE A 225 22.58 14.90 10.68
CA ILE A 225 22.69 13.54 11.23
C ILE A 225 24.16 13.11 11.28
N GLU A 226 24.90 13.30 10.18
CA GLU A 226 26.31 12.92 10.09
C GLU A 226 27.20 13.76 11.02
N ARG A 227 26.95 15.07 11.15
CA ARG A 227 27.66 15.91 12.11
C ARG A 227 27.44 15.47 13.56
N ASN A 228 26.19 15.17 13.94
CA ASN A 228 25.89 14.67 15.27
C ASN A 228 26.56 13.31 15.52
N ALA A 229 26.47 12.39 14.55
CA ALA A 229 27.10 11.08 14.62
C ALA A 229 28.63 11.17 14.75
N GLN A 230 29.25 12.11 14.06
CA GLN A 230 30.69 12.34 14.16
C GLN A 230 31.08 12.85 15.56
N GLN A 231 30.35 13.81 16.11
CA GLN A 231 30.59 14.30 17.48
C GLN A 231 30.47 13.19 18.52
N ASP A 232 29.48 12.31 18.38
CA ASP A 232 29.29 11.19 19.30
C ASP A 232 30.36 10.11 19.13
N ARG A 233 30.80 9.86 17.89
CA ARG A 233 31.94 9.00 17.58
C ARG A 233 33.23 9.54 18.22
N ASP A 234 33.49 10.83 18.13
CA ASP A 234 34.68 11.47 18.72
C ASP A 234 34.67 11.41 20.24
N LYS A 235 33.52 11.67 20.88
CA LYS A 235 33.33 11.46 22.32
C LYS A 235 33.60 10.00 22.70
N LYS A 236 33.15 9.05 21.87
CA LYS A 236 33.34 7.62 22.12
C LYS A 236 34.80 7.19 22.01
N LEU A 237 35.52 7.71 21.02
CA LEU A 237 36.96 7.47 20.88
C LEU A 237 37.73 8.04 22.08
N LYS A 238 37.38 9.24 22.56
CA LYS A 238 37.96 9.80 23.78
C LYS A 238 37.70 8.90 24.99
N GLN A 239 36.46 8.45 25.18
CA GLN A 239 36.09 7.50 26.24
C GLN A 239 36.90 6.19 26.14
N PHE A 240 37.07 5.66 24.93
CA PHE A 240 37.86 4.45 24.70
C PHE A 240 39.32 4.64 25.08
N ARG A 241 39.95 5.73 24.65
CA ARG A 241 41.35 6.05 24.98
C ARG A 241 41.55 6.20 26.48
N GLU A 242 40.63 6.85 27.18
CA GLU A 242 40.67 6.97 28.65
C GLU A 242 40.54 5.62 29.35
N LEU A 243 39.65 4.73 28.87
CA LEU A 243 39.50 3.38 29.40
C LEU A 243 40.72 2.50 29.10
N LYS A 244 41.32 2.64 27.91
CA LYS A 244 42.54 1.92 27.51
C LYS A 244 43.73 2.34 28.37
N ALA A 245 43.94 3.64 28.56
CA ALA A 245 44.99 4.15 29.45
C ALA A 245 44.79 3.65 30.91
N LYS A 246 43.55 3.58 31.40
CA LYS A 246 43.23 2.99 32.72
C LYS A 246 43.55 1.49 32.76
N TYR A 247 43.23 0.75 31.70
CA TYR A 247 43.56 -0.67 31.59
C TYR A 247 45.07 -0.87 31.63
N ASP A 248 45.81 -0.15 30.80
CA ASP A 248 47.28 -0.25 30.70
C ASP A 248 47.95 0.13 32.04
N ALA A 249 47.43 1.14 32.74
CA ALA A 249 47.90 1.51 34.08
C ALA A 249 47.62 0.44 35.15
N ILE A 250 46.49 -0.27 35.06
CA ILE A 250 46.17 -1.40 35.96
C ILE A 250 47.11 -2.57 35.67
N MET A 251 47.36 -2.87 34.40
CA MET A 251 48.24 -3.96 33.99
C MET A 251 49.71 -3.67 34.34
N LYS A 252 50.17 -2.44 34.15
CA LYS A 252 51.51 -2.02 34.61
C LYS A 252 51.69 -2.20 36.11
N LYS A 253 50.70 -1.80 36.93
CA LYS A 253 50.73 -2.05 38.38
C LYS A 253 50.73 -3.54 38.73
N TYR A 254 50.08 -4.37 37.92
CA TYR A 254 50.10 -5.82 38.10
C TYR A 254 51.49 -6.40 37.84
N ASP A 255 52.18 -5.91 36.81
CA ASP A 255 53.54 -6.34 36.45
C ASP A 255 54.56 -5.88 37.49
N ASP A 256 54.42 -4.65 38.01
CA ASP A 256 55.34 -4.04 38.98
C ASP A 256 55.18 -4.58 40.42
N MET A 257 54.00 -5.10 40.79
CA MET A 257 53.73 -5.62 42.14
C MET A 257 54.25 -7.05 42.30
N GLN A 258 54.58 -7.47 43.52
CA GLN A 258 54.74 -8.90 43.84
C GLN A 258 53.53 -9.42 44.63
N CYS A 259 53.31 -10.73 44.57
CA CYS A 259 52.27 -11.37 45.36
C CYS A 259 52.63 -11.35 46.84
N GLU A 260 51.70 -10.89 47.69
CA GLU A 260 51.83 -11.01 49.13
C GLU A 260 51.82 -12.50 49.53
N GLN A 261 52.76 -12.89 50.39
CA GLN A 261 52.79 -14.18 51.06
C GLN A 261 52.48 -13.96 52.53
N VAL A 262 51.59 -14.78 53.08
CA VAL A 262 51.19 -14.72 54.48
C VAL A 262 51.65 -16.01 55.15
N LEU A 263 52.30 -15.87 56.31
CA LEU A 263 52.70 -17.00 57.13
C LEU A 263 51.44 -17.68 57.68
N GLN A 264 51.28 -18.99 57.42
CA GLN A 264 50.26 -19.82 58.04
C GLN A 264 50.93 -20.91 58.86
N VAL A 265 50.34 -21.22 60.01
CA VAL A 265 50.78 -22.31 60.89
C VAL A 265 49.72 -23.40 60.84
N GLN A 266 50.11 -24.60 60.40
CA GLN A 266 49.31 -25.83 60.56
C GLN A 266 50.18 -26.88 61.23
N HIS A 267 49.65 -27.55 62.26
CA HIS A 267 50.33 -28.64 62.97
C HIS A 267 51.78 -28.30 63.41
N ASP A 268 51.98 -27.11 63.99
CA ASP A 268 53.29 -26.60 64.45
C ASP A 268 54.36 -26.45 63.36
N VAL A 269 53.97 -26.43 62.08
CA VAL A 269 54.84 -26.12 60.93
C VAL A 269 54.40 -24.81 60.28
N GLU A 270 55.33 -23.86 60.19
CA GLU A 270 55.11 -22.58 59.49
C GLU A 270 55.41 -22.73 58.00
N TYR A 271 54.47 -22.30 57.15
CA TYR A 271 54.67 -22.24 55.70
C TYR A 271 54.03 -20.99 55.10
N TYR A 272 54.65 -20.44 54.06
CA TYR A 272 54.15 -19.26 53.37
C TYR A 272 53.07 -19.66 52.36
N VAL A 273 51.89 -19.07 52.51
CA VAL A 273 50.77 -19.27 51.59
C VAL A 273 50.45 -17.99 50.87
N HIS A 274 50.18 -18.10 49.58
CA HIS A 274 49.69 -17.01 48.77
C HIS A 274 48.15 -16.95 48.82
N PRO A 275 47.55 -15.95 49.50
CA PRO A 275 46.10 -15.82 49.56
C PRO A 275 45.55 -15.25 48.25
N LYS A 276 45.33 -16.11 47.24
CA LYS A 276 44.83 -15.72 45.88
C LYS A 276 43.67 -14.72 45.91
N ASN A 277 42.71 -14.90 46.83
CA ASN A 277 41.49 -14.09 46.90
C ASN A 277 41.65 -12.75 47.63
N LYS A 278 42.74 -12.55 48.37
CA LYS A 278 43.04 -11.29 49.10
C LYS A 278 44.25 -10.56 48.53
N CYS A 279 45.03 -11.20 47.67
CA CYS A 279 46.19 -10.59 47.04
C CYS A 279 45.78 -9.42 46.15
N ARG A 280 46.34 -8.24 46.45
CA ARG A 280 46.11 -7.01 45.70
C ARG A 280 46.53 -7.15 44.24
N ARG A 281 47.68 -7.77 43.95
CA ARG A 281 48.13 -8.06 42.58
C ARG A 281 47.12 -8.95 41.83
N CYS A 282 46.72 -10.08 42.41
CA CYS A 282 45.83 -11.04 41.73
C CYS A 282 44.41 -10.50 41.50
N ALA A 283 43.99 -9.47 42.25
CA ALA A 283 42.72 -8.79 42.01
C ALA A 283 42.74 -7.81 40.81
N LEU A 284 43.91 -7.35 40.38
CA LEU A 284 44.04 -6.34 39.31
C LEU A 284 43.53 -6.83 37.94
N PRO A 285 43.84 -8.05 37.45
CA PRO A 285 43.28 -8.55 36.19
C PRO A 285 41.76 -8.64 36.22
N ALA A 286 41.17 -9.04 37.35
CA ALA A 286 39.71 -9.07 37.50
C ALA A 286 39.10 -7.67 37.47
N LYS A 287 39.79 -6.65 38.01
CA LYS A 287 39.38 -5.25 37.93
C LYS A 287 39.52 -4.70 36.49
N ALA A 288 40.58 -5.07 35.78
CA ALA A 288 40.80 -4.70 34.39
C ALA A 288 39.71 -5.29 33.46
N LYS A 289 39.35 -6.57 33.64
CA LYS A 289 38.27 -7.25 32.88
C LYS A 289 36.88 -6.65 33.09
N LYS A 290 36.67 -5.87 34.16
CA LYS A 290 35.41 -5.13 34.38
C LYS A 290 35.31 -3.87 33.52
N LEU A 291 36.42 -3.36 32.99
CA LEU A 291 36.40 -2.23 32.05
C LEU A 291 35.82 -2.70 30.73
N LYS A 292 34.65 -2.15 30.38
CA LYS A 292 33.93 -2.47 29.15
C LYS A 292 33.41 -1.20 28.50
N ILE A 293 33.33 -1.21 27.17
CA ILE A 293 32.77 -0.10 26.39
C ILE A 293 31.66 -0.61 25.46
N ALA A 294 30.55 0.11 25.40
CA ALA A 294 29.52 -0.14 24.40
C ALA A 294 29.99 0.43 23.05
N PRO A 295 29.90 -0.31 21.93
CA PRO A 295 30.29 0.23 20.63
C PRO A 295 29.30 1.32 20.17
N HIS A 296 29.81 2.35 19.50
CA HIS A 296 29.04 3.32 18.74
C HIS A 296 28.85 2.79 17.31
N GLU A 297 27.63 2.86 16.78
CA GLU A 297 27.30 2.44 15.41
C GLU A 297 26.87 3.67 14.61
N TRP A 298 27.41 3.84 13.42
CA TRP A 298 27.03 4.93 12.53
C TRP A 298 25.53 4.84 12.19
N PRO A 299 24.77 5.95 12.18
CA PRO A 299 23.33 5.87 12.07
C PRO A 299 22.82 5.63 10.65
N LEU A 300 23.53 6.06 9.61
CA LEU A 300 23.12 5.87 8.21
C LEU A 300 23.89 4.71 7.54
N PRO A 301 23.33 4.08 6.49
CA PRO A 301 24.07 3.15 5.64
C PRO A 301 25.41 3.72 5.16
N ALA A 302 26.38 2.83 4.93
CA ALA A 302 27.69 3.23 4.41
C ALA A 302 27.66 3.60 2.92
N ASP A 303 26.72 3.03 2.16
CA ASP A 303 26.47 3.43 0.78
C ASP A 303 25.73 4.78 0.76
N GLU A 304 26.27 5.72 -0.03
CA GLU A 304 25.75 7.09 -0.09
C GLU A 304 24.32 7.15 -0.65
N LEU A 305 23.97 6.30 -1.61
CA LEU A 305 22.64 6.29 -2.21
C LEU A 305 21.61 5.67 -1.26
N GLU A 306 21.97 4.60 -0.54
CA GLU A 306 21.14 4.04 0.53
C GLU A 306 20.96 5.04 1.69
N ALA A 307 21.99 5.82 2.03
CA ALA A 307 21.90 6.87 3.03
C ALA A 307 20.95 8.00 2.60
N GLN A 308 21.05 8.47 1.37
CA GLN A 308 20.12 9.46 0.80
C GLN A 308 18.68 8.96 0.82
N ASN A 309 18.47 7.70 0.42
CA ASN A 309 17.16 7.06 0.45
C ASN A 309 16.61 6.93 1.89
N SER A 310 17.45 6.53 2.84
CA SER A 310 17.07 6.46 4.26
C SER A 310 16.58 7.81 4.77
N VAL A 311 17.30 8.90 4.45
CA VAL A 311 16.92 10.26 4.89
C VAL A 311 15.62 10.72 4.23
N PHE A 312 15.37 10.34 2.97
CA PHE A 312 14.08 10.56 2.32
C PHE A 312 12.94 9.84 3.05
N GLU A 313 13.07 8.55 3.35
CA GLU A 313 12.03 7.78 4.06
C GLU A 313 11.77 8.29 5.48
N MET A 314 12.75 8.95 6.11
CA MET A 314 12.57 9.60 7.42
C MET A 314 11.73 10.89 7.36
N ASP A 315 11.47 11.46 6.19
CA ASP A 315 10.72 12.72 6.01
C ASP A 315 10.02 12.69 4.65
N VAL A 316 9.33 11.58 4.39
CA VAL A 316 8.60 11.38 3.14
C VAL A 316 7.47 12.41 3.03
N SER A 317 7.30 12.97 1.84
CA SER A 317 6.16 13.86 1.57
C SER A 317 4.86 13.10 1.80
N VAL A 318 3.92 13.72 2.52
CA VAL A 318 2.59 13.15 2.80
C VAL A 318 1.90 12.72 1.51
N THR A 319 1.96 13.53 0.45
CA THR A 319 1.29 13.22 -0.81
C THR A 319 1.89 11.98 -1.50
N PHE A 320 3.22 11.79 -1.40
CA PHE A 320 3.87 10.59 -1.93
C PHE A 320 3.55 9.36 -1.08
N ALA A 321 3.51 9.50 0.25
CA ALA A 321 3.14 8.41 1.14
C ALA A 321 1.72 7.91 0.86
N VAL A 322 0.74 8.83 0.77
CA VAL A 322 -0.66 8.50 0.42
C VAL A 322 -0.75 7.80 -0.94
N TRP A 323 -0.03 8.32 -1.95
CA TRP A 323 0.02 7.69 -3.27
C TRP A 323 0.63 6.29 -3.22
N ARG A 324 1.74 6.11 -2.52
CA ARG A 324 2.43 4.83 -2.38
C ARG A 324 1.52 3.80 -1.72
N ASP A 325 0.91 4.16 -0.60
CA ASP A 325 0.04 3.26 0.15
C ASP A 325 -1.20 2.89 -0.67
N ALA A 326 -1.83 3.87 -1.34
CA ALA A 326 -2.95 3.63 -2.24
C ALA A 326 -2.56 2.72 -3.42
N THR A 327 -1.38 2.90 -4.02
CA THR A 327 -0.91 2.10 -5.16
C THR A 327 -0.61 0.67 -4.74
N VAL A 328 0.09 0.48 -3.61
CA VAL A 328 0.36 -0.86 -3.06
C VAL A 328 -0.95 -1.58 -2.72
N TYR A 329 -1.89 -0.89 -2.06
CA TYR A 329 -3.22 -1.43 -1.78
C TYR A 329 -3.99 -1.78 -3.06
N PHE A 330 -3.90 -0.95 -4.10
CA PHE A 330 -4.54 -1.21 -5.38
C PHE A 330 -4.01 -2.50 -6.02
N LEU A 331 -2.69 -2.67 -6.07
CA LEU A 331 -2.07 -3.85 -6.66
C LEU A 331 -2.37 -5.13 -5.85
N ASP A 332 -2.21 -5.07 -4.52
CA ASP A 332 -2.33 -6.26 -3.66
C ASP A 332 -3.78 -6.58 -3.28
N ASN A 333 -4.55 -5.63 -2.75
CA ASN A 333 -5.87 -5.89 -2.19
C ASN A 333 -6.99 -5.83 -3.24
N ILE A 334 -6.91 -4.87 -4.16
CA ILE A 334 -7.94 -4.67 -5.19
C ILE A 334 -7.71 -5.63 -6.35
N LEU A 335 -6.54 -5.56 -7.00
CA LEU A 335 -6.19 -6.38 -8.16
C LEU A 335 -5.75 -7.81 -7.81
N ARG A 336 -5.47 -8.11 -6.53
CA ARG A 336 -5.04 -9.43 -6.04
C ARG A 336 -3.78 -9.93 -6.74
N PHE A 337 -2.81 -9.05 -6.94
CA PHE A 337 -1.51 -9.45 -7.48
C PHE A 337 -0.70 -10.19 -6.42
N GLU A 338 0.10 -11.16 -6.85
CA GLU A 338 0.93 -11.95 -5.94
C GLU A 338 2.28 -11.28 -5.71
N SER A 339 2.68 -11.13 -4.44
CA SER A 339 4.03 -10.68 -4.10
C SER A 339 5.02 -11.83 -4.28
N SER A 340 6.06 -11.59 -5.08
CA SER A 340 7.13 -12.58 -5.33
C SER A 340 7.98 -12.92 -4.10
N GLY A 341 7.94 -12.07 -3.07
CA GLY A 341 8.67 -12.20 -1.81
C GLY A 341 7.88 -12.86 -0.66
N ALA A 342 6.78 -13.56 -0.96
CA ALA A 342 6.03 -14.28 0.06
C ALA A 342 6.94 -15.28 0.81
N GLY A 343 7.19 -15.01 2.10
CA GLY A 343 8.06 -15.82 2.95
C GLY A 343 9.42 -15.18 3.31
N ASP A 344 9.77 -14.02 2.75
CA ASP A 344 10.97 -13.27 3.15
C ASP A 344 10.65 -12.34 4.33
N TYR A 345 10.84 -12.85 5.54
CA TYR A 345 10.53 -12.14 6.78
C TYR A 345 11.76 -11.39 7.31
N PRO A 346 11.57 -10.21 7.92
CA PRO A 346 12.67 -9.50 8.56
C PRO A 346 13.27 -10.35 9.68
N ARG A 347 14.57 -10.65 9.59
CA ARG A 347 15.32 -11.35 10.65
C ARG A 347 15.36 -10.55 11.95
N ALA A 348 15.23 -9.24 11.85
CA ALA A 348 15.08 -8.29 12.95
C ALA A 348 14.36 -7.05 12.44
N SER A 349 13.52 -6.44 13.28
CA SER A 349 12.74 -5.25 12.92
C SER A 349 13.39 -3.99 13.49
N PHE A 350 13.82 -3.09 12.61
CA PHE A 350 14.36 -1.78 12.94
C PHE A 350 13.74 -0.69 12.05
N PRO A 351 12.44 -0.35 12.25
CA PRO A 351 11.78 0.69 11.46
C PRO A 351 12.50 2.03 11.63
N LEU A 352 12.70 2.78 10.54
CA LEU A 352 13.40 4.08 10.59
C LEU A 352 12.75 5.08 11.57
N THR A 353 11.44 5.01 11.75
CA THR A 353 10.67 5.84 12.70
C THR A 353 11.04 5.57 14.17
N THR A 354 11.52 4.37 14.48
CA THR A 354 11.88 3.93 15.84
C THR A 354 13.34 3.52 15.95
N TYR A 355 14.14 3.75 14.90
CA TYR A 355 15.51 3.31 14.83
C TYR A 355 16.37 4.16 15.76
N LYS A 356 16.68 3.55 16.91
CA LYS A 356 17.30 4.25 18.04
C LYS A 356 18.60 4.99 17.69
N PRO A 357 19.53 4.52 16.83
CA PRO A 357 20.70 5.30 16.41
C PRO A 357 20.38 6.63 15.70
N LEU A 358 19.17 6.80 15.17
CA LEU A 358 18.68 8.07 14.63
C LEU A 358 17.95 8.94 15.68
N SER A 359 17.77 8.44 16.90
CA SER A 359 17.20 9.22 18.00
C SER A 359 18.24 10.15 18.64
N PRO A 360 17.85 11.32 19.18
CA PRO A 360 18.80 12.26 19.77
C PRO A 360 19.59 11.75 20.99
N TRP A 361 19.15 10.65 21.62
CA TRP A 361 19.68 10.16 22.90
C TRP A 361 19.99 8.67 22.86
N PHE A 362 20.68 8.21 21.82
CA PHE A 362 20.99 6.80 21.67
C PHE A 362 22.17 6.31 22.51
N GLU A 363 21.93 5.26 23.31
CA GLU A 363 22.98 4.38 23.81
C GLU A 363 22.83 2.98 23.22
N SER A 364 23.90 2.48 22.59
CA SER A 364 23.93 1.14 22.01
C SER A 364 23.71 0.04 23.05
N GLN A 365 22.70 -0.80 22.82
CA GLN A 365 22.41 -1.99 23.62
C GLN A 365 23.23 -3.22 23.20
N ARG A 366 24.16 -3.09 22.24
CA ARG A 366 25.06 -4.20 21.87
C ARG A 366 25.95 -4.61 23.05
N HIS A 367 26.35 -5.88 23.06
CA HIS A 367 27.23 -6.42 24.09
C HIS A 367 28.48 -5.53 24.24
N ARG A 368 28.69 -5.03 25.46
CA ARG A 368 29.85 -4.20 25.78
C ARG A 368 31.11 -5.01 25.56
N LYS A 369 32.06 -4.47 24.80
CA LYS A 369 33.30 -5.15 24.47
C LYS A 369 34.37 -4.92 25.54
N SER A 370 35.26 -5.89 25.70
CA SER A 370 36.40 -5.82 26.61
C SER A 370 37.49 -4.90 26.08
N ILE A 371 38.04 -4.04 26.93
CA ILE A 371 39.12 -3.10 26.55
C ILE A 371 40.45 -3.81 26.24
N GLU A 372 40.62 -5.03 26.74
CA GLU A 372 41.82 -5.85 26.53
C GLU A 372 42.09 -6.09 25.03
N THR A 373 41.07 -6.52 24.28
CA THR A 373 41.20 -6.98 22.90
C THR A 373 40.64 -6.01 21.86
N CYS A 374 39.93 -4.97 22.27
CA CYS A 374 39.29 -4.05 21.33
C CYS A 374 40.25 -3.03 20.73
N THR A 375 39.99 -2.71 19.46
CA THR A 375 40.60 -1.60 18.72
C THR A 375 39.65 -0.40 18.61
N GLU A 376 40.12 0.74 18.12
CA GLU A 376 39.24 1.88 17.81
C GLU A 376 38.16 1.51 16.77
N ALA A 377 38.51 0.67 15.79
CA ALA A 377 37.57 0.15 14.79
C ALA A 377 36.48 -0.74 15.41
N ASP A 378 36.80 -1.46 16.50
CA ASP A 378 35.82 -2.26 17.24
C ASP A 378 34.83 -1.43 18.04
N VAL A 379 35.22 -0.22 18.44
CA VAL A 379 34.38 0.71 19.20
C VAL A 379 33.50 1.52 18.27
N CYS A 380 34.02 1.93 17.11
CA CYS A 380 33.31 2.78 16.18
C CYS A 380 32.95 2.03 14.91
N LEU A 381 31.78 1.40 14.94
CA LEU A 381 31.26 0.55 13.87
C LEU A 381 30.50 1.38 12.82
N ASN A 382 30.53 0.91 11.58
CA ASN A 382 29.60 1.38 10.54
C ASN A 382 28.22 0.76 10.77
N ASN A 383 27.19 1.35 10.15
CA ASN A 383 25.84 0.79 10.17
C ASN A 383 25.85 -0.62 9.54
N GLY A 384 25.38 -1.62 10.29
CA GLY A 384 25.30 -3.00 9.83
C GLY A 384 23.96 -3.40 9.22
N LEU A 385 22.98 -2.49 9.15
CA LEU A 385 21.65 -2.75 8.61
C LEU A 385 21.63 -2.61 7.09
N ARG A 386 20.79 -3.43 6.46
CA ARG A 386 20.39 -3.28 5.06
C ARG A 386 18.90 -3.00 5.04
N PHE A 387 18.53 -1.76 4.75
CA PHE A 387 17.13 -1.36 4.70
C PHE A 387 16.48 -1.81 3.39
N GLN A 388 15.20 -2.15 3.48
CA GLN A 388 14.33 -2.49 2.36
C GLN A 388 12.93 -1.97 2.67
N TYR A 389 12.12 -1.76 1.64
CA TYR A 389 10.72 -1.38 1.83
C TYR A 389 9.95 -2.55 2.43
N HIS A 390 9.19 -2.27 3.50
CA HIS A 390 8.49 -3.28 4.29
C HIS A 390 7.03 -2.89 4.44
N ASP A 391 6.15 -3.86 4.23
CA ASP A 391 4.73 -3.76 4.52
C ASP A 391 4.48 -4.26 5.94
N SER A 392 4.15 -3.33 6.83
CA SER A 392 3.91 -3.61 8.25
C SER A 392 2.64 -4.41 8.49
N SER A 393 1.64 -4.32 7.60
CA SER A 393 0.36 -5.02 7.73
C SER A 393 0.51 -6.52 7.46
N ARG A 394 1.37 -6.88 6.51
CA ARG A 394 1.64 -8.27 6.11
C ARG A 394 2.90 -8.85 6.72
N ASN A 395 3.72 -8.01 7.33
CA ASN A 395 5.03 -8.35 7.86
C ASN A 395 5.98 -8.96 6.80
N THR A 396 5.99 -8.41 5.59
CA THR A 396 6.81 -8.89 4.47
C THR A 396 7.49 -7.72 3.76
N PHE A 397 8.65 -7.97 3.14
CA PHE A 397 9.28 -6.98 2.28
C PHE A 397 8.48 -6.78 0.98
N LEU A 398 8.43 -5.53 0.49
CA LEU A 398 7.85 -5.24 -0.81
C LEU A 398 8.71 -5.86 -1.89
N SER A 399 8.06 -6.47 -2.87
CA SER A 399 8.70 -7.11 -4.01
C SER A 399 7.88 -6.86 -5.27
N THR A 400 8.35 -7.37 -6.41
CA THR A 400 7.61 -7.28 -7.65
C THR A 400 6.23 -7.93 -7.53
N PHE A 401 5.20 -7.15 -7.85
CA PHE A 401 3.81 -7.61 -7.95
C PHE A 401 3.61 -8.41 -9.23
N LYS A 402 3.23 -9.67 -9.10
CA LYS A 402 2.91 -10.56 -10.22
C LYS A 402 1.43 -10.48 -10.53
N PRO A 403 1.05 -10.04 -11.74
CA PRO A 403 -0.35 -9.94 -12.09
C PRO A 403 -1.07 -11.30 -12.07
N THR A 404 -2.32 -11.33 -11.60
CA THR A 404 -3.16 -12.54 -11.57
C THR A 404 -4.40 -12.38 -12.46
N THR A 405 -5.18 -13.45 -12.61
CA THR A 405 -6.47 -13.45 -13.32
C THR A 405 -7.66 -13.42 -12.36
N ASP A 406 -7.45 -12.98 -11.11
CA ASP A 406 -8.52 -12.98 -10.09
C ASP A 406 -9.65 -12.01 -10.44
N ILE A 407 -9.29 -10.81 -10.90
CA ILE A 407 -10.26 -9.81 -11.39
C ILE A 407 -11.12 -10.40 -12.50
N SER A 408 -10.52 -11.06 -13.48
CA SER A 408 -11.23 -11.74 -14.57
C SER A 408 -12.30 -12.70 -14.02
N LYS A 409 -11.96 -13.50 -13.00
CA LYS A 409 -12.88 -14.45 -12.36
C LYS A 409 -14.03 -13.74 -11.64
N ARG A 410 -13.76 -12.61 -10.97
CA ARG A 410 -14.77 -11.83 -10.23
C ARG A 410 -15.73 -11.07 -11.16
N CYS A 411 -15.26 -10.71 -12.35
CA CYS A 411 -16.02 -10.02 -13.40
C CYS A 411 -16.65 -10.98 -14.43
N THR A 412 -16.46 -12.30 -14.27
CA THR A 412 -17.10 -13.32 -15.13
C THR A 412 -18.38 -13.85 -14.50
N ILE A 413 -19.46 -13.93 -15.29
CA ILE A 413 -20.74 -14.54 -14.91
C ILE A 413 -20.54 -16.01 -14.53
N LYS A 414 -21.25 -16.49 -13.49
CA LYS A 414 -21.21 -17.90 -13.10
C LYS A 414 -22.25 -18.69 -13.89
N LEU A 415 -21.81 -19.70 -14.62
CA LEU A 415 -22.69 -20.66 -15.26
C LEU A 415 -23.29 -21.65 -14.24
N PRO A 416 -24.49 -22.19 -14.49
CA PRO A 416 -25.05 -23.30 -13.72
C PRO A 416 -24.11 -24.52 -13.71
N SER A 417 -24.15 -25.33 -12.66
CA SER A 417 -23.26 -26.50 -12.51
C SER A 417 -23.33 -27.49 -13.68
N ARG A 418 -24.51 -27.65 -14.29
CA ARG A 418 -24.71 -28.49 -15.49
C ARG A 418 -23.92 -28.02 -16.71
N ALA A 419 -23.54 -26.74 -16.76
CA ALA A 419 -22.81 -26.10 -17.86
C ALA A 419 -21.32 -25.88 -17.51
N HIS A 420 -20.76 -26.59 -16.53
CA HIS A 420 -19.39 -26.38 -16.06
C HIS A 420 -18.33 -26.47 -17.18
N ALA A 421 -18.49 -27.40 -18.13
CA ALA A 421 -17.58 -27.57 -19.27
C ALA A 421 -17.47 -26.33 -20.16
N LEU A 422 -18.52 -25.51 -20.22
CA LEU A 422 -18.59 -24.28 -21.02
C LEU A 422 -17.91 -23.07 -20.33
N ARG A 423 -17.63 -23.16 -19.02
CA ARG A 423 -17.11 -22.03 -18.23
C ARG A 423 -15.82 -21.46 -18.78
N ARG A 424 -14.89 -22.31 -19.23
CA ARG A 424 -13.59 -21.88 -19.77
C ARG A 424 -13.70 -21.14 -21.10
N PHE A 425 -14.73 -21.42 -21.89
CA PHE A 425 -14.95 -20.74 -23.17
C PHE A 425 -15.61 -19.37 -22.96
N MET A 426 -16.47 -19.25 -21.94
CA MET A 426 -17.07 -17.98 -21.57
C MET A 426 -16.07 -17.05 -20.86
N ALA A 427 -15.18 -17.60 -20.04
CA ALA A 427 -14.19 -16.84 -19.30
C ALA A 427 -13.13 -16.28 -20.24
N ARG A 428 -13.00 -14.95 -20.26
CA ARG A 428 -11.82 -14.27 -20.80
C ARG A 428 -10.99 -13.75 -19.66
N THR A 429 -9.71 -13.60 -19.95
CA THR A 429 -8.79 -12.94 -19.04
C THR A 429 -8.00 -11.94 -19.87
N TRP A 430 -7.55 -10.87 -19.26
CA TRP A 430 -6.66 -9.89 -19.87
C TRP A 430 -5.33 -10.50 -20.37
N ARG A 431 -4.98 -11.72 -19.94
CA ARG A 431 -3.84 -12.51 -20.46
C ARG A 431 -4.16 -13.32 -21.72
N CYS A 432 -5.44 -13.49 -22.03
CA CYS A 432 -5.96 -14.29 -23.13
C CYS A 432 -7.22 -13.60 -23.68
N GLU A 433 -7.05 -12.41 -24.27
CA GLU A 433 -8.13 -11.53 -24.73
C GLU A 433 -9.08 -12.20 -25.74
N ASN A 434 -8.55 -13.11 -26.57
CA ASN A 434 -9.35 -13.83 -27.56
C ASN A 434 -10.13 -15.01 -26.98
N GLY A 435 -9.87 -15.39 -25.72
CA GLY A 435 -10.43 -16.59 -25.10
C GLY A 435 -9.90 -17.90 -25.69
N GLU A 436 -10.58 -18.99 -25.34
CA GLU A 436 -10.24 -20.34 -25.80
C GLU A 436 -10.42 -20.52 -27.30
N THR A 437 -9.47 -21.23 -27.93
CA THR A 437 -9.45 -21.36 -29.40
C THR A 437 -10.52 -22.32 -29.94
N PRO A 438 -10.89 -22.20 -31.23
CA PRO A 438 -11.79 -23.15 -31.87
C PRO A 438 -11.34 -24.61 -31.80
N ASN A 439 -10.02 -24.84 -31.89
CA ASN A 439 -9.45 -26.18 -31.76
C ASN A 439 -9.68 -26.77 -30.37
N GLN A 440 -9.69 -25.94 -29.32
CA GLN A 440 -10.01 -26.40 -27.97
C GLN A 440 -11.48 -26.79 -27.83
N ALA A 441 -12.40 -26.05 -28.46
CA ALA A 441 -13.81 -26.44 -28.50
C ALA A 441 -14.02 -27.79 -29.22
N ILE A 442 -13.27 -28.05 -30.31
CA ILE A 442 -13.30 -29.31 -31.04
C ILE A 442 -12.67 -30.45 -30.23
N ALA A 443 -11.53 -30.22 -29.57
CA ALA A 443 -10.86 -31.23 -28.77
C ALA A 443 -11.68 -31.66 -27.54
N SER A 444 -12.55 -30.77 -27.05
CA SER A 444 -13.30 -30.94 -25.80
C SER A 444 -14.72 -31.46 -25.99
N GLN A 445 -15.01 -32.04 -27.16
CA GLN A 445 -16.33 -32.56 -27.52
C GLN A 445 -16.84 -33.65 -26.57
N SER A 446 -15.94 -34.42 -25.94
CA SER A 446 -16.27 -35.42 -24.93
C SER A 446 -16.82 -34.82 -23.63
N GLU A 447 -16.64 -33.52 -23.41
CA GLU A 447 -17.15 -32.79 -22.23
C GLU A 447 -18.52 -32.15 -22.49
N CYS A 448 -19.12 -32.38 -23.67
CA CYS A 448 -20.43 -31.85 -24.02
C CYS A 448 -21.49 -32.35 -23.03
N PRO A 449 -22.28 -31.45 -22.38
CA PRO A 449 -23.34 -31.87 -21.48
C PRO A 449 -24.43 -32.67 -22.19
N GLU A 450 -25.03 -33.64 -21.50
CA GLU A 450 -26.06 -34.54 -22.07
C GLU A 450 -27.34 -33.81 -22.55
N TYR A 451 -27.64 -32.62 -21.98
CA TYR A 451 -28.83 -31.84 -22.33
C TYR A 451 -28.65 -30.96 -23.58
N MET A 452 -27.50 -31.04 -24.24
CA MET A 452 -27.08 -30.16 -25.34
C MET A 452 -26.53 -30.99 -26.50
N SER A 453 -26.84 -30.57 -27.73
CA SER A 453 -26.25 -31.23 -28.92
C SER A 453 -24.79 -30.82 -29.09
N LEU A 454 -24.01 -31.67 -29.76
CA LEU A 454 -22.60 -31.38 -30.05
C LEU A 454 -22.42 -30.10 -30.91
N GLY A 455 -23.35 -29.86 -31.83
CA GLY A 455 -23.36 -28.65 -32.66
C GLY A 455 -23.62 -27.39 -31.82
N GLU A 456 -24.60 -27.46 -30.92
CA GLU A 456 -24.93 -26.39 -29.98
C GLU A 456 -23.76 -26.10 -29.02
N PHE A 457 -23.11 -27.13 -28.47
CA PHE A 457 -21.94 -26.98 -27.60
C PHE A 457 -20.80 -26.26 -28.31
N LYS A 458 -20.47 -26.66 -29.55
CA LYS A 458 -19.46 -25.97 -30.36
C LYS A 458 -19.85 -24.54 -30.64
N ALA A 459 -21.08 -24.29 -31.07
CA ALA A 459 -21.54 -22.95 -31.40
C ALA A 459 -21.47 -22.02 -30.19
N LEU A 460 -21.88 -22.51 -29.01
CA LEU A 460 -21.84 -21.72 -27.77
C LEU A 460 -20.41 -21.49 -27.28
N ALA A 461 -19.54 -22.51 -27.38
CA ALA A 461 -18.12 -22.38 -27.01
C ALA A 461 -17.35 -21.40 -27.94
N LEU A 462 -17.73 -21.31 -29.21
CA LEU A 462 -17.12 -20.41 -30.19
C LEU A 462 -17.71 -19.00 -30.15
N LEU A 463 -18.91 -18.83 -29.60
CA LEU A 463 -19.61 -17.55 -29.56
C LEU A 463 -18.74 -16.39 -28.99
N PRO A 464 -18.03 -16.57 -27.85
CA PRO A 464 -17.15 -15.53 -27.30
C PRO A 464 -15.73 -15.55 -27.88
N TYR A 465 -15.39 -16.36 -28.88
CA TYR A 465 -14.04 -16.38 -29.43
C TYR A 465 -13.74 -15.10 -30.24
N GLY A 466 -12.60 -14.48 -29.93
CA GLY A 466 -12.14 -13.25 -30.59
C GLY A 466 -12.88 -12.01 -30.10
N TYR A 467 -12.24 -11.18 -29.27
CA TYR A 467 -12.89 -10.02 -28.66
C TYR A 467 -13.41 -9.02 -29.70
N ARG A 468 -12.74 -8.87 -30.84
CA ARG A 468 -13.18 -8.01 -31.95
C ARG A 468 -14.29 -8.62 -32.82
N LEU A 469 -14.61 -9.91 -32.63
CA LEU A 469 -15.53 -10.65 -33.49
C LEU A 469 -16.87 -10.96 -32.81
N GLN A 470 -17.05 -10.58 -31.55
CA GLN A 470 -18.23 -10.93 -30.75
C GLN A 470 -19.55 -10.57 -31.41
N TRP A 471 -19.69 -9.34 -31.90
CA TRP A 471 -20.90 -8.89 -32.56
C TRP A 471 -21.17 -9.68 -33.84
N MET A 472 -20.15 -10.01 -34.62
CA MET A 472 -20.28 -10.85 -35.81
C MET A 472 -20.65 -12.29 -35.47
N ASN A 473 -20.12 -12.85 -34.38
CA ASN A 473 -20.49 -14.18 -33.91
C ASN A 473 -21.96 -14.20 -33.45
N ILE A 474 -22.41 -13.17 -32.72
CA ILE A 474 -23.81 -13.01 -32.31
C ILE A 474 -24.72 -12.91 -33.54
N LEU A 475 -24.39 -12.04 -34.50
CA LEU A 475 -25.16 -11.87 -35.74
C LEU A 475 -25.28 -13.18 -36.52
N THR A 476 -24.21 -13.97 -36.56
CA THR A 476 -24.20 -15.29 -37.22
C THR A 476 -25.19 -16.24 -36.56
N GLN A 477 -25.22 -16.29 -35.22
CA GLN A 477 -26.19 -17.11 -34.47
C GLN A 477 -27.62 -16.58 -34.57
N LEU A 478 -27.83 -15.27 -34.75
CA LEU A 478 -29.17 -14.72 -34.99
C LEU A 478 -29.67 -15.04 -36.41
N ALA A 479 -28.79 -15.03 -37.41
CA ALA A 479 -29.14 -15.32 -38.80
C ALA A 479 -29.34 -16.82 -39.06
N MET A 480 -28.50 -17.66 -38.46
CA MET A 480 -28.51 -19.12 -38.60
C MET A 480 -28.29 -19.77 -37.22
N PRO A 481 -29.34 -19.87 -36.39
CA PRO A 481 -29.23 -20.31 -35.01
C PRO A 481 -28.81 -21.77 -34.92
N THR A 482 -27.61 -21.98 -34.37
CA THR A 482 -27.15 -23.29 -33.89
C THR A 482 -27.24 -23.38 -32.36
N VAL A 483 -27.16 -22.23 -31.68
CA VAL A 483 -27.45 -22.10 -30.25
C VAL A 483 -28.95 -21.98 -29.98
N ASP A 484 -29.41 -22.49 -28.84
CA ASP A 484 -30.80 -22.33 -28.39
C ASP A 484 -30.92 -21.07 -27.51
N PHE A 485 -31.55 -20.02 -28.04
CA PHE A 485 -31.78 -18.76 -27.32
C PHE A 485 -32.76 -18.87 -26.15
N ASN A 486 -33.53 -19.96 -26.06
CA ASN A 486 -34.43 -20.18 -24.92
C ASN A 486 -33.68 -20.75 -23.70
N LYS A 487 -32.43 -21.19 -23.87
CA LYS A 487 -31.63 -21.73 -22.76
C LYS A 487 -30.97 -20.62 -21.96
N PRO A 488 -30.97 -20.71 -20.62
CA PRO A 488 -30.34 -19.71 -19.77
C PRO A 488 -28.83 -19.60 -20.04
N GLU A 489 -28.16 -20.69 -20.43
CA GLU A 489 -26.74 -20.67 -20.77
C GLU A 489 -26.44 -19.70 -21.92
N THR A 490 -27.23 -19.73 -22.99
CA THR A 490 -27.08 -18.81 -24.13
C THR A 490 -27.26 -17.36 -23.69
N ALA A 491 -28.26 -17.08 -22.87
CA ALA A 491 -28.48 -15.73 -22.32
C ALA A 491 -27.29 -15.26 -21.46
N LEU A 492 -26.70 -16.14 -20.65
CA LEU A 492 -25.54 -15.80 -19.81
C LEU A 492 -24.29 -15.51 -20.67
N PHE A 493 -24.06 -16.28 -21.75
CA PHE A 493 -22.98 -15.99 -22.70
C PHE A 493 -23.16 -14.63 -23.37
N LEU A 494 -24.37 -14.33 -23.85
CA LEU A 494 -24.67 -13.02 -24.43
C LEU A 494 -24.46 -11.90 -23.42
N LEU A 495 -24.94 -12.06 -22.19
CA LEU A 495 -24.73 -11.07 -21.12
C LEU A 495 -23.25 -10.85 -20.80
N GLN A 496 -22.42 -11.89 -20.84
CA GLN A 496 -20.96 -11.78 -20.67
C GLN A 496 -20.30 -11.06 -21.85
N MET A 497 -20.86 -11.18 -23.05
CA MET A 497 -20.28 -10.66 -24.28
C MET A 497 -20.69 -9.25 -24.63
N MET A 498 -21.81 -8.76 -24.11
CA MET A 498 -22.29 -7.39 -24.32
C MET A 498 -21.43 -6.39 -23.54
N LEU A 499 -20.19 -6.21 -23.99
CA LEU A 499 -19.30 -5.10 -23.63
C LEU A 499 -19.68 -3.86 -24.44
#